data_AF-A0A5C9A5K6-F1
#
_entry.id   AF-A0A5C9A5K6-F1
#
_cell.length_a   1.000
_cell.length_b   1.000
_cell.length_c   1.000
_cell.angle_alpha   90.00
_cell.angle_beta   90.00
_cell.angle_gamma   90.00
#
_symmetry.space_group_name_H-M   'P 1'
#
loop_
_entity.id
_entity.type
_entity.pdbx_description
1 polymer ?
#
loop_
_entity_poly.entity_id
_entity_poly.type
_entity_poly.pdbx_seq_one_letter_code
_entity_poly.pdbx_strand_id
1 'polypeptide(L)'
;MRAGLLLILVAALSACRIQVGVPEHGEVASMSGSLLCESGSQCAVEVADIHFDETYTATPEAGYQFAGWKKGWRLLCGGSLEPCHLLTSGFEGNDQLMEFLASDEVFYLEPQFLEGDAIRRYQAGDVARFDGTLERSGPGADPAQSTAVAIRMAFAPLEVAGVDEEVLERQWRVTLEDSGVVEESVTAIFQDSKGALFDLKDADGNSYLDQATDTLGVLSIPSPAFATALSTHDYYLMYGGHTSGPITQGSRVVERYALEPHQLGAVELPAYRVIITDHYEYLVTYDEFRRDTSVAERSEFWIAPAKGLISFTIDTQVYSSSGVLQLQQNLTGVMSGGNF
;
A
#
# COMPACT_ATOMS: atom_id res chain seq x y z
N MET A 1 44.20 30.95 -52.63
CA MET A 1 43.62 31.61 -51.44
C MET A 1 42.68 30.61 -50.79
N ARG A 2 43.06 30.07 -49.63
CA ARG A 2 42.30 29.04 -48.89
C ARG A 2 41.36 29.75 -47.93
N ALA A 3 40.05 29.68 -48.18
CA ALA A 3 39.02 30.14 -47.25
C ALA A 3 38.91 29.10 -46.12
N GLY A 4 39.25 29.51 -44.90
CA GLY A 4 39.13 28.69 -43.70
C GLY A 4 37.68 28.59 -43.27
N LEU A 5 37.18 27.36 -43.18
CA LEU A 5 35.90 27.01 -42.58
C LEU A 5 36.12 26.89 -41.06
N LEU A 6 35.60 27.84 -40.28
CA LEU A 6 35.63 27.78 -38.82
C LEU A 6 34.47 26.88 -38.37
N LEU A 7 34.76 25.62 -38.06
CA LEU A 7 33.81 24.69 -37.44
C LEU A 7 33.85 24.94 -35.92
N ILE A 8 32.85 25.66 -35.38
CA ILE A 8 32.66 25.79 -33.93
C ILE A 8 32.02 24.49 -33.46
N LEU A 9 32.84 23.59 -32.93
CA LEU A 9 32.41 22.38 -32.25
C LEU A 9 31.89 22.81 -30.87
N VAL A 10 30.56 22.83 -30.68
CA VAL A 10 29.96 22.96 -29.35
C VAL A 10 30.27 21.66 -28.61
N ALA A 11 31.24 21.71 -27.69
CA ALA A 11 31.48 20.61 -26.76
C ALA A 11 30.25 20.52 -25.84
N ALA A 12 29.40 19.51 -26.06
CA ALA A 12 28.43 19.12 -25.05
C ALA A 12 29.25 18.68 -23.83
N LEU A 13 29.11 19.39 -22.70
CA LEU A 13 29.68 18.92 -21.45
C LEU A 13 28.95 17.63 -21.10
N SER A 14 29.69 16.52 -21.04
CA SER A 14 29.12 15.24 -20.63
C SER A 14 29.02 15.20 -19.12
N ALA A 15 27.80 15.24 -18.60
CA ALA A 15 27.53 15.19 -17.17
C ALA A 15 26.25 14.40 -16.91
N CYS A 16 26.26 13.63 -15.83
CA CYS A 16 25.07 12.96 -15.33
C CYS A 16 23.98 14.01 -15.07
N ARG A 17 22.74 13.71 -15.46
CA ARG A 17 21.64 14.66 -15.35
C ARG A 17 20.49 14.07 -14.55
N ILE A 18 19.95 14.88 -13.65
CA ILE A 18 18.68 14.59 -12.99
C ILE A 18 17.61 15.40 -13.71
N GLN A 19 16.63 14.72 -14.30
CA GLN A 19 15.43 15.32 -14.86
C GLN A 19 14.33 15.30 -13.79
N VAL A 20 13.97 16.50 -13.32
CA VAL A 20 12.88 16.68 -12.36
C VAL A 20 11.60 16.90 -13.15
N GLY A 21 10.73 15.89 -13.18
CA GLY A 21 9.44 15.96 -13.85
C GLY A 21 8.34 16.18 -12.83
N VAL A 22 7.68 17.33 -12.87
CA VAL A 22 6.62 17.66 -11.92
C VAL A 22 5.27 17.51 -12.63
N PRO A 23 4.40 16.57 -12.21
CA PRO A 23 3.05 16.48 -12.75
C PRO A 23 2.21 17.70 -12.35
N GLU A 24 0.97 17.74 -12.81
CA GLU A 24 0.02 18.74 -12.33
C GLU A 24 -0.16 18.64 -10.79
N HIS A 25 -0.59 19.75 -10.17
CA HIS A 25 -1.02 19.84 -8.77
C HIS A 25 0.08 19.85 -7.70
N GLY A 26 1.26 20.37 -8.04
CA GLY A 26 2.32 20.61 -7.07
C GLY A 26 3.60 21.11 -7.70
N GLU A 27 4.61 21.29 -6.86
CA GLU A 27 5.93 21.79 -7.24
C GLU A 27 7.04 20.98 -6.56
N VAL A 28 8.26 21.09 -7.08
CA VAL A 28 9.47 20.54 -6.46
C VAL A 28 10.51 21.64 -6.31
N ALA A 29 11.02 21.80 -5.09
CA ALA A 29 12.08 22.76 -4.79
C ALA A 29 13.32 22.04 -4.23
N SER A 30 14.52 22.54 -4.57
CA SER A 30 15.74 22.12 -3.88
C SER A 30 15.93 22.90 -2.57
N MET A 31 16.53 22.24 -1.57
CA MET A 31 16.81 22.84 -0.26
C MET A 31 17.75 24.04 -0.37
N SER A 32 18.67 24.04 -1.33
CA SER A 32 19.56 25.18 -1.60
C SER A 32 18.85 26.36 -2.26
N GLY A 33 17.62 26.17 -2.77
CA GLY A 33 16.88 27.17 -3.55
C GLY A 33 17.42 27.37 -4.97
N SER A 34 18.35 26.52 -5.42
CA SER A 34 18.91 26.53 -6.78
C SER A 34 17.90 26.12 -7.85
N LEU A 35 16.86 25.38 -7.46
CA LEU A 35 15.82 24.86 -8.34
C LEU A 35 14.44 25.09 -7.72
N LEU A 36 13.53 25.65 -8.53
CA LEU A 36 12.09 25.57 -8.33
C LEU A 36 11.47 25.07 -9.62
N CYS A 37 10.87 23.88 -9.56
CA CYS A 37 10.22 23.25 -10.70
C CYS A 37 8.70 23.27 -10.48
N GLU A 38 8.01 24.08 -11.27
CA GLU A 38 6.57 24.35 -11.12
C GLU A 38 5.71 23.19 -11.65
N SER A 39 4.42 23.27 -11.36
CA SER A 39 3.46 22.27 -11.78
C SER A 39 3.41 22.06 -13.30
N GLY A 40 3.34 20.81 -13.74
CA GLY A 40 3.31 20.43 -15.15
C GLY A 40 4.61 20.70 -15.91
N SER A 41 5.70 21.08 -15.21
CA SER A 41 6.97 21.45 -15.84
C SER A 41 8.03 20.35 -15.75
N GLN A 42 9.09 20.51 -16.54
CA GLN A 42 10.27 19.66 -16.48
C GLN A 42 11.51 20.53 -16.32
N CYS A 43 12.31 20.20 -15.32
CA CYS A 43 13.57 20.87 -15.03
C CYS A 43 14.73 19.88 -15.13
N ALA A 44 15.93 20.40 -15.33
CA ALA A 44 17.13 19.59 -15.40
C ALA A 44 18.17 20.14 -14.43
N VAL A 45 18.84 19.22 -13.73
CA VAL A 45 19.98 19.51 -12.85
C VAL A 45 21.16 18.70 -13.35
N GLU A 46 22.29 19.37 -13.57
CA GLU A 46 23.54 18.71 -13.93
C GLU A 46 24.29 18.30 -12.66
N VAL A 47 24.71 17.04 -12.61
CA VAL A 47 25.50 16.44 -11.53
C VAL A 47 26.90 16.23 -12.07
N ALA A 48 27.72 17.27 -11.97
CA ALA A 48 29.02 17.34 -12.65
C ALA A 48 30.20 16.84 -11.81
N ASP A 49 30.05 16.70 -10.49
CA ASP A 49 31.16 16.31 -9.62
C ASP A 49 30.72 15.51 -8.38
N ILE A 50 31.69 15.16 -7.54
CA ILE A 50 31.51 14.38 -6.31
C ILE A 50 30.97 15.21 -5.13
N HIS A 51 30.82 16.53 -5.28
CA HIS A 51 30.35 17.43 -4.23
C HIS A 51 28.85 17.74 -4.32
N PHE A 52 28.12 17.09 -5.23
CA PHE A 52 26.69 17.21 -5.30
C PHE A 52 26.04 16.67 -4.01
N ASP A 53 25.25 17.52 -3.36
CA ASP A 53 24.50 17.24 -2.15
C ASP A 53 23.26 18.14 -2.15
N GLU A 54 22.13 17.57 -2.54
CA GLU A 54 20.87 18.28 -2.66
C GLU A 54 19.72 17.48 -2.07
N THR A 55 18.81 18.19 -1.43
CA THR A 55 17.54 17.63 -0.95
C THR A 55 16.40 18.27 -1.69
N TYR A 56 15.57 17.45 -2.32
CA TYR A 56 14.39 17.91 -3.05
C TYR A 56 13.13 17.67 -2.23
N THR A 57 12.27 18.69 -2.17
CA THR A 57 10.99 18.64 -1.46
C THR A 57 9.86 18.85 -2.45
N ALA A 58 8.92 17.92 -2.49
CA ALA A 58 7.69 18.05 -3.26
C ALA A 58 6.61 18.72 -2.40
N THR A 59 6.01 19.78 -2.91
CA THR A 59 4.94 20.53 -2.23
C THR A 59 3.66 20.43 -3.05
N PRO A 60 2.59 19.81 -2.53
CA PRO A 60 1.32 19.73 -3.26
C PRO A 60 0.61 21.08 -3.30
N GLU A 61 -0.17 21.30 -4.36
CA GLU A 61 -1.14 22.41 -4.42
C GLU A 61 -2.30 22.21 -3.45
N ALA A 62 -3.06 23.28 -3.19
CA ALA A 62 -4.23 23.22 -2.34
C ALA A 62 -5.27 22.20 -2.87
N GLY A 63 -5.72 21.30 -1.99
CA GLY A 63 -6.64 20.23 -2.37
C GLY A 63 -5.95 18.95 -2.85
N TYR A 64 -4.62 18.91 -2.85
CA TYR A 64 -3.81 17.74 -3.18
C TYR A 64 -2.86 17.38 -2.04
N GLN A 65 -2.26 16.21 -2.15
CA GLN A 65 -1.29 15.68 -1.20
C GLN A 65 -0.14 14.98 -1.91
N PHE A 66 1.06 15.06 -1.33
CA PHE A 66 2.22 14.34 -1.83
C PHE A 66 2.11 12.85 -1.46
N ALA A 67 2.02 12.00 -2.50
CA ALA A 67 1.88 10.56 -2.38
C ALA A 67 3.21 9.80 -2.48
N GLY A 68 4.34 10.53 -2.54
CA GLY A 68 5.68 9.97 -2.63
C GLY A 68 6.33 10.13 -3.98
N TRP A 69 7.62 9.80 -4.05
CA TRP A 69 8.37 9.80 -5.30
C TRP A 69 8.01 8.57 -6.12
N LYS A 70 7.79 8.73 -7.44
CA LYS A 70 7.53 7.63 -8.36
C LYS A 70 8.69 6.65 -8.37
N LYS A 71 8.35 5.38 -8.53
CA LYS A 71 9.31 4.30 -8.70
C LYS A 71 9.35 3.84 -10.14
N GLY A 72 10.52 3.40 -10.56
CA GLY A 72 10.76 2.77 -11.85
C GLY A 72 12.24 2.77 -12.18
N TRP A 73 12.56 2.34 -13.39
CA TRP A 73 13.94 2.34 -13.87
C TRP A 73 14.49 3.78 -13.89
N ARG A 74 15.63 3.99 -13.21
CA ARG A 74 16.32 5.29 -13.08
C ARG A 74 15.54 6.40 -12.34
N LEU A 75 14.40 6.07 -11.72
CA LEU A 75 13.71 6.99 -10.82
C LEU A 75 14.37 6.97 -9.44
N LEU A 76 14.73 8.15 -8.96
CA LEU A 76 15.39 8.35 -7.68
C LEU A 76 14.35 8.46 -6.55
N CYS A 77 14.73 8.01 -5.36
CA CYS A 77 13.90 8.05 -4.14
C CYS A 77 12.54 7.32 -4.23
N GLY A 78 12.33 6.47 -5.23
CA GLY A 78 11.05 5.82 -5.50
C GLY A 78 10.44 5.13 -4.28
N GLY A 79 9.17 5.45 -4.01
CA GLY A 79 8.40 4.95 -2.88
C GLY A 79 8.61 5.71 -1.56
N SER A 80 9.58 6.62 -1.46
CA SER A 80 9.80 7.46 -0.28
C SER A 80 8.74 8.56 -0.15
N LEU A 81 8.34 8.89 1.09
CA LEU A 81 7.56 10.10 1.42
C LEU A 81 8.43 11.22 2.00
N GLU A 82 9.69 10.92 2.28
CA GLU A 82 10.63 11.90 2.78
C GLU A 82 11.11 12.79 1.63
N PRO A 83 11.61 14.00 1.94
CA PRO A 83 12.42 14.76 1.00
C PRO A 83 13.51 13.87 0.38
N CYS A 84 13.70 13.98 -0.93
CA CYS A 84 14.65 13.16 -1.66
C CYS A 84 16.05 13.75 -1.52
N HIS A 85 16.85 13.19 -0.60
CA HIS A 85 18.24 13.55 -0.42
C HIS A 85 19.14 12.76 -1.37
N LEU A 86 19.91 13.46 -2.19
CA LEU A 86 20.80 12.91 -3.20
C LEU A 86 22.20 13.46 -2.98
N LEU A 87 23.17 12.56 -2.86
CA LEU A 87 24.56 12.91 -2.59
C LEU A 87 25.51 12.04 -3.43
N THR A 88 26.59 12.65 -3.89
CA THR A 88 27.67 11.97 -4.63
C THR A 88 28.94 11.83 -3.80
N SER A 89 28.93 12.32 -2.56
CA SER A 89 30.06 12.14 -1.66
C SER A 89 30.34 10.64 -1.46
N GLY A 90 31.61 10.24 -1.52
CA GLY A 90 32.02 8.83 -1.49
C GLY A 90 32.13 8.16 -2.85
N PHE A 91 31.89 8.86 -3.97
CA PHE A 91 32.18 8.34 -5.32
C PHE A 91 33.68 8.31 -5.62
N GLU A 92 34.49 9.10 -4.87
CA GLU A 92 35.94 9.15 -5.03
C GLU A 92 36.59 7.75 -4.91
N GLY A 93 37.43 7.40 -5.88
CA GLY A 93 38.12 6.12 -5.92
C GLY A 93 37.25 4.94 -6.38
N ASN A 94 36.00 5.17 -6.78
CA ASN A 94 35.15 4.17 -7.42
C ASN A 94 34.96 4.47 -8.92
N ASP A 95 35.73 3.77 -9.76
CA ASP A 95 35.76 4.01 -11.21
C ASP A 95 34.37 3.90 -11.87
N GLN A 96 33.51 2.99 -11.40
CA GLN A 96 32.16 2.81 -11.97
C GLN A 96 31.24 4.01 -11.64
N LEU A 97 31.30 4.51 -10.41
CA LEU A 97 30.50 5.66 -9.99
C LEU A 97 31.02 6.96 -10.61
N MET A 98 32.34 7.09 -10.78
CA MET A 98 32.95 8.20 -11.51
C MET A 98 32.62 8.15 -13.00
N GLU A 99 32.52 6.97 -13.60
CA GLU A 99 32.04 6.79 -14.98
C GLU A 99 30.58 7.24 -15.12
N PHE A 100 29.71 6.95 -14.14
CA PHE A 100 28.35 7.48 -14.14
C PHE A 100 28.32 9.01 -14.11
N LEU A 101 29.12 9.68 -13.26
CA LEU A 101 29.18 11.14 -13.21
C LEU A 101 29.67 11.75 -14.53
N ALA A 102 30.62 11.09 -15.19
CA ALA A 102 31.18 11.52 -16.48
C ALA A 102 30.29 11.14 -17.69
N SER A 103 29.25 10.33 -17.49
CA SER A 103 28.34 9.87 -18.55
C SER A 103 27.24 10.89 -18.82
N ASP A 104 26.53 10.74 -19.95
CA ASP A 104 25.33 11.50 -20.28
C ASP A 104 24.05 10.84 -19.73
N GLU A 105 24.18 10.01 -18.70
CA GLU A 105 23.05 9.27 -18.15
C GLU A 105 22.03 10.20 -17.49
N VAL A 106 20.75 9.90 -17.71
CA VAL A 106 19.63 10.66 -17.16
C VAL A 106 18.91 9.83 -16.12
N PHE A 107 18.87 10.34 -14.90
CA PHE A 107 18.03 9.88 -13.81
C PHE A 107 16.82 10.78 -13.67
N TYR A 108 15.74 10.26 -13.10
CA TYR A 108 14.47 10.95 -13.01
C TYR A 108 14.09 11.16 -11.56
N LEU A 109 13.51 12.32 -11.27
CA LEU A 109 12.91 12.62 -9.99
C LEU A 109 11.50 13.12 -10.26
N GLU A 110 10.50 12.31 -9.92
CA GLU A 110 9.10 12.63 -10.19
C GLU A 110 8.26 12.40 -8.94
N PRO A 111 7.58 13.43 -8.39
CA PRO A 111 6.64 13.22 -7.31
C PRO A 111 5.31 12.67 -7.85
N GLN A 112 4.50 12.15 -6.93
CA GLN A 112 3.11 11.82 -7.16
C GLN A 112 2.24 12.73 -6.30
N PHE A 113 1.23 13.34 -6.91
CA PHE A 113 0.22 14.10 -6.20
C PHE A 113 -1.13 13.41 -6.36
N LEU A 114 -1.84 13.25 -5.25
CA LEU A 114 -3.20 12.70 -5.22
C LEU A 114 -4.16 13.79 -4.79
N GLU A 115 -5.43 13.69 -5.19
CA GLU A 115 -6.49 14.49 -4.59
C GLU A 115 -6.45 14.32 -3.07
N GLY A 116 -6.74 15.38 -2.32
CA GLY A 116 -6.60 15.41 -0.87
C GLY A 116 -7.52 14.45 -0.13
N ASP A 117 -8.53 13.91 -0.81
CA ASP A 117 -9.43 12.87 -0.32
C ASP A 117 -9.10 11.47 -0.86
N ALA A 118 -8.14 11.33 -1.77
CA ALA A 118 -7.81 10.03 -2.36
C ALA A 118 -6.90 9.20 -1.43
N ILE A 119 -7.04 7.88 -1.48
CA ILE A 119 -6.05 6.93 -0.94
C ILE A 119 -5.20 6.41 -2.10
N ARG A 120 -3.94 6.09 -1.80
CA ARG A 120 -3.03 5.35 -2.67
C ARG A 120 -3.75 4.13 -3.28
N ARG A 121 -3.66 4.03 -4.60
CA ARG A 121 -4.04 2.81 -5.33
C ARG A 121 -2.86 1.86 -5.34
N TYR A 122 -3.05 0.64 -4.86
CA TYR A 122 -2.06 -0.42 -4.96
C TYR A 122 -1.93 -0.84 -6.42
N GLN A 123 -0.73 -1.28 -6.78
CA GLN A 123 -0.42 -1.76 -8.12
C GLN A 123 0.11 -3.18 -8.07
N ALA A 124 -0.03 -3.91 -9.18
CA ALA A 124 0.65 -5.19 -9.36
C ALA A 124 2.16 -5.04 -9.10
N GLY A 125 2.70 -5.87 -8.20
CA GLY A 125 4.10 -5.83 -7.77
C GLY A 125 4.35 -5.02 -6.50
N ASP A 126 3.36 -4.30 -5.98
CA ASP A 126 3.47 -3.64 -4.68
C ASP A 126 3.67 -4.67 -3.56
N VAL A 127 4.51 -4.32 -2.59
CA VAL A 127 4.76 -5.13 -1.40
C VAL A 127 4.84 -4.24 -0.17
N ALA A 128 3.99 -4.48 0.82
CA ALA A 128 4.14 -3.93 2.16
C ALA A 128 4.69 -5.01 3.10
N ARG A 129 5.54 -4.61 4.04
CA ARG A 129 6.10 -5.44 5.10
C ARG A 129 5.73 -4.86 6.45
N PHE A 130 5.35 -5.73 7.36
CA PHE A 130 5.00 -5.37 8.72
C PHE A 130 5.68 -6.29 9.70
N ASP A 131 6.04 -5.76 10.85
CA ASP A 131 6.46 -6.54 12.01
C ASP A 131 5.36 -6.42 13.06
N GLY A 132 5.09 -7.48 13.80
CA GLY A 132 4.02 -7.46 14.79
C GLY A 132 3.94 -8.70 15.66
N THR A 133 2.76 -8.94 16.21
CA THR A 133 2.50 -10.07 17.10
C THR A 133 1.25 -10.83 16.65
N LEU A 134 1.27 -12.14 16.88
CA LEU A 134 0.11 -13.01 16.75
C LEU A 134 -0.15 -13.66 18.10
N GLU A 135 -1.30 -13.34 18.70
CA GLU A 135 -1.78 -13.94 19.92
C GLU A 135 -2.88 -14.95 19.61
N ARG A 136 -2.83 -16.12 20.23
CA ARG A 136 -3.83 -17.18 20.04
C ARG A 136 -4.28 -17.73 21.39
N SER A 137 -5.59 -17.89 21.55
CA SER A 137 -6.19 -18.57 22.69
C SER A 137 -7.42 -19.39 22.25
N GLY A 138 -7.79 -20.39 23.04
CA GLY A 138 -8.92 -21.27 22.76
C GLY A 138 -9.15 -22.27 23.89
N PRO A 139 -10.21 -23.09 23.82
CA PRO A 139 -10.53 -24.09 24.83
C PRO A 139 -9.35 -25.05 25.05
N GLY A 140 -8.70 -24.95 26.22
CA GLY A 140 -7.57 -25.78 26.60
C GLY A 140 -6.18 -25.23 26.25
N ALA A 141 -6.09 -24.04 25.63
CA ALA A 141 -4.84 -23.32 25.43
C ALA A 141 -4.68 -22.26 26.55
N ASP A 142 -4.20 -22.70 27.72
CA ASP A 142 -3.79 -21.82 28.81
C ASP A 142 -2.30 -22.03 29.11
N PRO A 143 -1.44 -21.00 28.98
CA PRO A 143 -1.73 -19.61 28.62
C PRO A 143 -1.85 -19.35 27.10
N ALA A 144 -2.43 -18.18 26.76
CA ALA A 144 -2.41 -17.65 25.40
C ALA A 144 -0.98 -17.60 24.86
N GLN A 145 -0.81 -18.05 23.62
CA GLN A 145 0.49 -18.05 22.96
C GLN A 145 0.63 -16.75 22.18
N SER A 146 1.68 -15.98 22.49
CA SER A 146 2.03 -14.75 21.79
C SER A 146 3.36 -14.97 21.07
N THR A 147 3.35 -14.80 19.75
CA THR A 147 4.51 -15.03 18.88
C THR A 147 4.76 -13.79 18.04
N ALA A 148 6.02 -13.36 17.95
CA ALA A 148 6.43 -12.31 17.03
C ALA A 148 6.28 -12.79 15.57
N VAL A 149 5.83 -11.91 14.69
CA VAL A 149 5.56 -12.24 13.29
C VAL A 149 6.17 -11.21 12.34
N ALA A 150 6.68 -11.73 11.23
CA ALA A 150 7.02 -10.95 10.04
C ALA A 150 5.93 -11.16 8.98
N ILE A 151 5.35 -10.08 8.51
CA ILE A 151 4.18 -10.10 7.63
C ILE A 151 4.53 -9.46 6.30
N ARG A 152 4.21 -10.14 5.21
CA ARG A 152 4.36 -9.62 3.85
C ARG A 152 3.00 -9.58 3.17
N MET A 153 2.53 -8.38 2.84
CA MET A 153 1.38 -8.15 1.98
C MET A 153 1.85 -7.82 0.57
N ALA A 154 1.43 -8.56 -0.44
CA ALA A 154 1.80 -8.32 -1.83
C ALA A 154 0.61 -8.32 -2.76
N PHE A 155 0.75 -7.60 -3.88
CA PHE A 155 -0.29 -7.44 -4.87
C PHE A 155 0.15 -8.02 -6.22
N ALA A 156 -0.71 -8.81 -6.84
CA ALA A 156 -0.50 -9.39 -8.17
C ALA A 156 -1.74 -9.13 -9.04
N PRO A 157 -1.62 -9.08 -10.38
CA PRO A 157 -2.78 -8.94 -11.24
C PRO A 157 -3.64 -10.21 -11.15
N LEU A 158 -4.95 -10.04 -11.10
CA LEU A 158 -5.91 -11.15 -11.07
C LEU A 158 -7.03 -10.90 -12.08
N GLU A 159 -7.32 -11.89 -12.92
CA GLU A 159 -8.49 -11.84 -13.79
C GLU A 159 -9.69 -12.48 -13.08
N VAL A 160 -10.79 -11.73 -12.96
CA VAL A 160 -12.06 -12.24 -12.43
C VAL A 160 -13.10 -12.16 -13.51
N ALA A 161 -13.66 -13.32 -13.89
CA ALA A 161 -14.68 -13.38 -14.92
C ALA A 161 -15.91 -12.54 -14.55
N GLY A 162 -16.34 -11.67 -15.45
CA GLY A 162 -17.52 -10.81 -15.26
C GLY A 162 -17.25 -9.53 -14.47
N VAL A 163 -15.99 -9.19 -14.20
CA VAL A 163 -15.56 -7.92 -13.62
C VAL A 163 -14.75 -7.19 -14.69
N ASP A 164 -15.19 -5.99 -15.07
CA ASP A 164 -14.53 -5.18 -16.10
C ASP A 164 -13.35 -4.36 -15.52
N GLU A 165 -13.35 -4.20 -14.19
CA GLU A 165 -12.37 -3.46 -13.43
C GLU A 165 -11.06 -4.23 -13.23
N GLU A 166 -9.97 -3.48 -13.00
CA GLU A 166 -8.68 -4.06 -12.62
C GLU A 166 -8.78 -4.67 -11.22
N VAL A 167 -8.67 -5.99 -11.14
CA VAL A 167 -8.66 -6.75 -9.89
C VAL A 167 -7.24 -7.12 -9.52
N LEU A 168 -6.92 -6.97 -8.23
CA LEU A 168 -5.66 -7.40 -7.65
C LEU A 168 -5.90 -8.61 -6.75
N GLU A 169 -4.98 -9.57 -6.83
CA GLU A 169 -4.79 -10.58 -5.81
C GLU A 169 -3.96 -9.97 -4.68
N ARG A 170 -4.52 -9.89 -3.47
CA ARG A 170 -3.83 -9.48 -2.25
C ARG A 170 -3.40 -10.73 -1.47
N GLN A 171 -2.10 -10.98 -1.45
CA GLN A 171 -1.46 -12.09 -0.76
C GLN A 171 -0.92 -11.62 0.60
N TRP A 172 -1.40 -12.21 1.69
CA TRP A 172 -0.81 -12.07 3.02
C TRP A 172 0.02 -13.30 3.34
N ARG A 173 1.26 -13.07 3.78
CA ARG A 173 2.16 -14.11 4.28
C ARG A 173 2.61 -13.74 5.67
N VAL A 174 2.14 -14.45 6.69
CA VAL A 174 2.50 -14.28 8.10
C VAL A 174 3.52 -15.35 8.46
N THR A 175 4.73 -14.93 8.84
CA THR A 175 5.82 -15.83 9.24
C THR A 175 6.01 -15.74 10.75
N LEU A 176 5.81 -16.84 11.46
CA LEU A 176 6.05 -16.96 12.89
C LEU A 176 7.57 -17.02 13.14
N GLU A 177 8.12 -16.04 13.87
CA GLU A 177 9.59 -15.92 14.03
C GLU A 177 10.21 -17.06 14.85
N ASP A 178 9.46 -17.64 15.77
CA ASP A 178 9.91 -18.71 16.66
C ASP A 178 10.12 -20.06 15.95
N SER A 179 9.30 -20.32 14.95
CA SER A 179 9.13 -21.64 14.32
C SER A 179 9.43 -21.61 12.82
N GLY A 180 9.42 -20.43 12.20
CA GLY A 180 9.51 -20.24 10.75
C GLY A 180 8.27 -20.74 10.00
N VAL A 181 7.19 -21.09 10.71
CA VAL A 181 5.93 -21.50 10.09
C VAL A 181 5.35 -20.32 9.34
N VAL A 182 4.87 -20.59 8.13
CA VAL A 182 4.31 -19.59 7.22
C VAL A 182 2.83 -19.88 7.04
N GLU A 183 2.00 -18.87 7.32
CA GLU A 183 0.58 -18.87 7.06
C GLU A 183 0.29 -17.91 5.91
N GLU A 184 -0.41 -18.41 4.88
CA GLU A 184 -0.73 -17.63 3.68
C GLU A 184 -2.24 -17.49 3.53
N SER A 185 -2.69 -16.31 3.16
CA SER A 185 -4.05 -16.06 2.72
C SER A 185 -4.06 -15.20 1.46
N VAL A 186 -5.03 -15.45 0.60
CA VAL A 186 -5.13 -14.81 -0.71
C VAL A 186 -6.55 -14.31 -0.90
N THR A 187 -6.71 -13.01 -1.10
CA THR A 187 -8.02 -12.38 -1.30
C THR A 187 -8.03 -11.66 -2.65
N ALA A 188 -9.20 -11.62 -3.30
CA ALA A 188 -9.38 -10.80 -4.50
C ALA A 188 -9.95 -9.45 -4.10
N ILE A 189 -9.34 -8.37 -4.56
CA ILE A 189 -9.75 -7.00 -4.25
C ILE A 189 -9.88 -6.14 -5.50
N PHE A 190 -10.79 -5.19 -5.46
CA PHE A 190 -10.93 -4.12 -6.45
C PHE A 190 -10.65 -2.76 -5.79
N GLN A 191 -10.08 -1.82 -6.55
CA GLN A 191 -9.93 -0.42 -6.14
C GLN A 191 -10.58 0.56 -7.10
N ASP A 192 -11.47 1.40 -6.58
CA ASP A 192 -12.05 2.50 -7.34
C ASP A 192 -11.03 3.59 -7.68
N SER A 193 -11.48 4.59 -8.45
CA SER A 193 -10.61 5.70 -8.88
C SER A 193 -10.11 6.58 -7.73
N LYS A 194 -10.77 6.55 -6.56
CA LYS A 194 -10.40 7.29 -5.37
C LYS A 194 -9.61 6.45 -4.35
N GLY A 195 -9.36 5.19 -4.66
CA GLY A 195 -8.60 4.26 -3.82
C GLY A 195 -9.42 3.47 -2.80
N ALA A 196 -10.76 3.54 -2.84
CA ALA A 196 -11.59 2.69 -1.99
C ALA A 196 -11.36 1.23 -2.36
N LEU A 197 -11.18 0.37 -1.37
CA LEU A 197 -11.01 -1.07 -1.55
C LEU A 197 -12.34 -1.79 -1.32
N PHE A 198 -12.58 -2.78 -2.18
CA PHE A 198 -13.67 -3.72 -2.07
C PHE A 198 -13.08 -5.13 -2.03
N ASP A 199 -13.51 -5.92 -1.05
CA ASP A 199 -13.18 -7.35 -1.03
C ASP A 199 -14.15 -8.06 -1.98
N LEU A 200 -13.61 -8.68 -3.04
CA LEU A 200 -14.39 -9.47 -4.00
C LEU A 200 -14.45 -10.94 -3.62
N LYS A 201 -13.34 -11.48 -3.11
CA LYS A 201 -13.26 -12.87 -2.64
C LYS A 201 -12.49 -12.98 -1.32
N ASP A 202 -12.96 -13.87 -0.46
CA ASP A 202 -12.29 -14.24 0.79
C ASP A 202 -11.07 -15.14 0.56
N ALA A 203 -10.40 -15.52 1.66
CA ALA A 203 -9.23 -16.40 1.64
C ALA A 203 -9.52 -17.82 1.15
N ASP A 204 -10.77 -18.24 1.21
CA ASP A 204 -11.26 -19.56 0.75
C ASP A 204 -11.74 -19.50 -0.73
N GLY A 205 -11.67 -18.32 -1.36
CA GLY A 205 -12.08 -18.08 -2.74
C GLY A 205 -13.59 -17.88 -2.94
N ASN A 206 -14.36 -17.75 -1.85
CA ASN A 206 -15.79 -17.44 -1.90
C ASN A 206 -15.98 -15.96 -2.26
N SER A 207 -16.95 -15.69 -3.12
CA SER A 207 -17.28 -14.37 -3.63
C SER A 207 -18.17 -13.61 -2.67
N TYR A 208 -17.82 -12.37 -2.35
CA TYR A 208 -18.68 -11.44 -1.64
C TYR A 208 -19.78 -10.94 -2.56
N LEU A 209 -21.03 -11.00 -2.12
CA LEU A 209 -22.17 -10.42 -2.79
C LEU A 209 -22.86 -9.44 -1.84
N ASP A 210 -22.88 -8.16 -2.19
CA ASP A 210 -23.58 -7.13 -1.42
C ASP A 210 -25.10 -7.34 -1.52
N GLN A 211 -25.77 -7.51 -0.38
CA GLN A 211 -27.19 -7.85 -0.34
C GLN A 211 -28.09 -6.69 -0.77
N ALA A 212 -27.66 -5.44 -0.57
CA ALA A 212 -28.46 -4.26 -0.90
C ALA A 212 -28.51 -4.01 -2.41
N THR A 213 -27.41 -4.29 -3.10
CA THR A 213 -27.21 -3.98 -4.52
C THR A 213 -27.23 -5.19 -5.43
N ASP A 214 -27.08 -6.40 -4.89
CA ASP A 214 -26.90 -7.64 -5.65
C ASP A 214 -25.67 -7.59 -6.59
N THR A 215 -24.63 -6.87 -6.15
CA THR A 215 -23.37 -6.71 -6.90
C THR A 215 -22.21 -7.41 -6.22
N LEU A 216 -21.23 -7.83 -7.02
CA LEU A 216 -20.02 -8.48 -6.53
C LEU A 216 -19.17 -7.49 -5.74
N GLY A 217 -18.73 -7.92 -4.57
CA GLY A 217 -17.82 -7.19 -3.70
C GLY A 217 -18.53 -6.47 -2.56
N VAL A 218 -17.81 -6.34 -1.45
CA VAL A 218 -18.25 -5.54 -0.30
C VAL A 218 -17.17 -4.52 0.05
N LEU A 219 -17.59 -3.31 0.45
CA LEU A 219 -16.65 -2.26 0.85
C LEU A 219 -15.79 -2.75 2.02
N SER A 220 -14.46 -2.65 1.89
CA SER A 220 -13.51 -2.95 2.96
C SER A 220 -12.91 -1.65 3.49
N ILE A 221 -12.09 -0.98 2.69
CA ILE A 221 -11.50 0.30 3.06
C ILE A 221 -12.17 1.41 2.23
N PRO A 222 -12.91 2.35 2.85
CA PRO A 222 -13.48 3.46 2.11
C PRO A 222 -12.38 4.41 1.63
N SER A 223 -12.52 4.91 0.41
CA SER A 223 -11.85 6.15 0.04
C SER A 223 -12.44 7.29 0.88
N PRO A 224 -11.61 8.17 1.44
CA PRO A 224 -12.08 9.24 2.28
C PRO A 224 -13.08 10.12 1.54
N ALA A 225 -14.18 10.41 2.20
CA ALA A 225 -14.94 11.63 1.98
C ALA A 225 -15.31 12.16 3.37
N PHE A 226 -14.85 13.38 3.64
CA PHE A 226 -14.74 14.04 4.94
C PHE A 226 -16.01 14.00 5.79
N ALA A 227 -16.00 13.15 6.82
CA ALA A 227 -16.67 13.24 8.14
C ALA A 227 -16.52 11.87 8.83
N THR A 228 -16.51 11.84 10.17
CA THR A 228 -16.71 10.56 10.88
C THR A 228 -18.03 9.96 10.43
N ALA A 229 -18.00 8.75 9.91
CA ALA A 229 -19.17 8.13 9.31
C ALA A 229 -19.19 6.62 9.55
N LEU A 230 -20.40 6.07 9.47
CA LEU A 230 -20.70 4.66 9.64
C LEU A 230 -21.40 4.16 8.39
N SER A 231 -21.05 2.97 7.92
CA SER A 231 -21.86 2.24 6.94
C SER A 231 -21.97 0.78 7.34
N THR A 232 -23.14 0.20 7.08
CA THR A 232 -23.42 -1.21 7.29
C THR A 232 -23.72 -1.84 5.93
N HIS A 233 -23.08 -2.96 5.66
CA HIS A 233 -23.21 -3.73 4.42
C HIS A 233 -23.53 -5.17 4.79
N ASP A 234 -24.75 -5.59 4.51
CA ASP A 234 -25.11 -6.99 4.63
C ASP A 234 -24.65 -7.73 3.38
N TYR A 235 -24.08 -8.91 3.54
CA TYR A 235 -23.50 -9.66 2.43
C TYR A 235 -23.74 -11.15 2.53
N TYR A 236 -23.60 -11.82 1.38
CA TYR A 236 -23.43 -13.25 1.29
C TYR A 236 -22.00 -13.58 0.85
N LEU A 237 -21.40 -14.63 1.42
CA LEU A 237 -20.29 -15.31 0.76
C LEU A 237 -20.85 -16.48 -0.01
N MET A 238 -20.62 -16.43 -1.32
CA MET A 238 -21.15 -17.38 -2.28
C MET A 238 -20.05 -18.06 -3.05
N TYR A 239 -20.39 -19.22 -3.60
CA TYR A 239 -19.41 -20.13 -4.16
C TYR A 239 -18.72 -19.63 -5.44
N GLY A 240 -17.40 -19.84 -5.55
CA GLY A 240 -16.58 -19.40 -6.68
C GLY A 240 -16.04 -20.47 -7.66
N GLY A 241 -16.44 -21.76 -7.59
CA GLY A 241 -15.83 -22.86 -8.39
C GLY A 241 -16.74 -24.07 -8.75
N HIS A 242 -16.25 -25.33 -8.72
CA HIS A 242 -17.04 -26.59 -8.92
C HIS A 242 -17.24 -27.53 -7.70
N THR A 243 -16.57 -27.32 -6.58
CA THR A 243 -16.72 -28.01 -5.28
C THR A 243 -17.02 -27.04 -4.13
N SER A 244 -18.30 -26.93 -3.76
CA SER A 244 -18.72 -27.15 -2.36
C SER A 244 -18.14 -26.25 -1.23
N GLY A 245 -18.01 -24.94 -1.43
CA GLY A 245 -17.68 -23.97 -0.37
C GLY A 245 -18.90 -23.57 0.49
N PRO A 246 -18.69 -22.90 1.63
CA PRO A 246 -19.78 -22.50 2.50
C PRO A 246 -20.65 -21.40 1.89
N ILE A 247 -21.95 -21.43 2.18
CA ILE A 247 -22.81 -20.24 2.04
C ILE A 247 -22.80 -19.56 3.40
N THR A 248 -22.32 -18.32 3.45
CA THR A 248 -22.43 -17.50 4.65
C THR A 248 -23.39 -16.35 4.44
N GLN A 249 -23.97 -15.91 5.54
CA GLN A 249 -24.62 -14.62 5.62
C GLN A 249 -23.90 -13.81 6.69
N GLY A 250 -23.56 -12.57 6.36
CA GLY A 250 -22.84 -11.69 7.26
C GLY A 250 -23.29 -10.26 7.18
N SER A 251 -22.82 -9.47 8.14
CA SER A 251 -22.95 -8.03 8.17
C SER A 251 -21.59 -7.42 8.46
N ARG A 252 -21.21 -6.43 7.66
CA ARG A 252 -19.98 -5.65 7.79
C ARG A 252 -20.33 -4.24 8.22
N VAL A 253 -19.79 -3.81 9.34
CA VAL A 253 -19.86 -2.41 9.78
C VAL A 253 -18.51 -1.76 9.54
N VAL A 254 -18.51 -0.66 8.77
CA VAL A 254 -17.31 0.14 8.49
C VAL A 254 -17.46 1.49 9.17
N GLU A 255 -16.64 1.72 10.19
CA GLU A 255 -16.46 3.01 10.83
C GLU A 255 -15.24 3.70 10.22
N ARG A 256 -15.38 4.97 9.86
CA ARG A 256 -14.29 5.79 9.33
C ARG A 256 -14.15 7.06 10.13
N TYR A 257 -12.93 7.41 10.48
CA TYR A 257 -12.60 8.60 11.26
C TYR A 257 -11.86 9.63 10.41
N ALA A 258 -11.80 10.87 10.91
CA ALA A 258 -11.04 11.93 10.28
C ALA A 258 -9.53 11.61 10.28
N LEU A 259 -8.81 12.27 9.37
CA LEU A 259 -7.35 12.19 9.31
C LEU A 259 -6.77 12.70 10.64
N GLU A 260 -5.92 11.89 11.27
CA GLU A 260 -5.23 12.26 12.50
C GLU A 260 -3.77 11.82 12.48
N PRO A 261 -2.88 12.45 13.27
CA PRO A 261 -1.49 12.02 13.36
C PRO A 261 -1.39 10.62 13.95
N HIS A 262 -0.70 9.71 13.25
CA HIS A 262 -0.41 8.35 13.70
C HIS A 262 1.10 8.11 13.73
N GLN A 263 1.56 7.53 14.84
CA GLN A 263 2.98 7.25 15.07
C GLN A 263 3.37 5.92 14.44
N LEU A 264 4.31 5.97 13.50
CA LEU A 264 4.94 4.83 12.85
C LEU A 264 6.43 4.79 13.22
N GLY A 265 6.75 4.11 14.32
CA GLY A 265 8.11 4.08 14.85
C GLY A 265 8.55 5.47 15.33
N ALA A 266 9.48 6.10 14.60
CA ALA A 266 9.98 7.45 14.89
C ALA A 266 9.35 8.54 14.01
N VAL A 267 8.48 8.17 13.06
CA VAL A 267 7.85 9.08 12.10
C VAL A 267 6.37 9.23 12.46
N GLU A 268 5.88 10.46 12.44
CA GLU A 268 4.44 10.73 12.54
C GLU A 268 3.87 10.96 11.13
N LEU A 269 2.84 10.21 10.76
CA LEU A 269 2.17 10.34 9.47
C LEU A 269 0.70 10.65 9.68
N PRO A 270 0.10 11.54 8.87
CA PRO A 270 -1.35 11.68 8.86
C PRO A 270 -1.97 10.39 8.31
N ALA A 271 -2.90 9.80 9.06
CA ALA A 271 -3.57 8.56 8.68
C ALA A 271 -5.05 8.57 9.05
N TYR A 272 -5.85 7.87 8.24
CA TYR A 272 -7.22 7.57 8.57
C TYR A 272 -7.25 6.33 9.45
N ARG A 273 -8.00 6.41 10.54
CA ARG A 273 -8.41 5.24 11.29
C ARG A 273 -9.69 4.68 10.66
N VAL A 274 -9.64 3.42 10.26
CA VAL A 274 -10.78 2.67 9.72
C VAL A 274 -10.98 1.44 10.58
N ILE A 275 -12.21 1.21 11.00
CA ILE A 275 -12.57 0.05 11.80
C ILE A 275 -13.63 -0.72 11.04
N ILE A 276 -13.34 -1.99 10.78
CA ILE A 276 -14.25 -2.93 10.16
C ILE A 276 -14.66 -3.94 11.23
N THR A 277 -15.95 -4.17 11.39
CA THR A 277 -16.47 -5.26 12.22
C THR A 277 -17.33 -6.15 11.34
N ASP A 278 -16.89 -7.39 11.16
CA ASP A 278 -17.61 -8.44 10.46
C ASP A 278 -18.24 -9.39 11.48
N HIS A 279 -19.50 -9.74 11.24
CA HIS A 279 -20.14 -10.89 11.90
C HIS A 279 -20.82 -11.75 10.84
N TYR A 280 -20.45 -13.01 10.75
CA TYR A 280 -21.05 -13.93 9.78
C TYR A 280 -21.25 -15.34 10.33
N GLU A 281 -22.23 -16.03 9.76
CA GLU A 281 -22.61 -17.39 10.13
C GLU A 281 -22.51 -18.31 8.91
N TYR A 282 -22.01 -19.53 9.14
CA TYR A 282 -21.94 -20.56 8.11
C TYR A 282 -23.29 -21.29 8.00
N LEU A 283 -24.11 -20.88 7.02
CA LEU A 283 -25.45 -21.45 6.79
C LEU A 283 -25.38 -22.86 6.22
N VAL A 284 -24.46 -23.07 5.28
CA VAL A 284 -24.22 -24.36 4.63
C VAL A 284 -22.72 -24.52 4.49
N THR A 285 -22.20 -25.70 4.79
CA THR A 285 -20.81 -26.06 4.56
C THR A 285 -20.68 -27.58 4.46
N TYR A 286 -19.69 -28.03 3.70
CA TYR A 286 -19.30 -29.44 3.59
C TYR A 286 -18.35 -29.85 4.71
N ASP A 287 -17.69 -28.88 5.32
CA ASP A 287 -17.00 -29.07 6.58
C ASP A 287 -18.05 -29.09 7.69
N GLU A 288 -18.48 -30.29 8.09
CA GLU A 288 -19.46 -30.46 9.16
C GLU A 288 -19.03 -29.79 10.47
N PHE A 289 -17.73 -29.55 10.68
CA PHE A 289 -17.21 -28.86 11.86
C PHE A 289 -17.40 -27.35 11.82
N ARG A 290 -17.67 -26.77 10.63
CA ARG A 290 -17.98 -25.34 10.47
C ARG A 290 -19.48 -25.07 10.37
N ARG A 291 -20.35 -26.08 10.31
CA ARG A 291 -21.78 -25.82 10.17
C ARG A 291 -22.31 -25.17 11.42
N ASP A 292 -23.13 -24.14 11.24
CA ASP A 292 -23.74 -23.37 12.32
C ASP A 292 -22.71 -22.68 13.24
N THR A 293 -21.43 -22.60 12.85
CA THR A 293 -20.46 -21.76 13.55
C THR A 293 -20.61 -20.32 13.12
N SER A 294 -20.21 -19.40 13.99
CA SER A 294 -20.16 -17.98 13.68
C SER A 294 -18.76 -17.42 13.88
N VAL A 295 -18.45 -16.38 13.14
CA VAL A 295 -17.20 -15.63 13.26
C VAL A 295 -17.54 -14.18 13.51
N ALA A 296 -16.91 -13.61 14.53
CA ALA A 296 -16.86 -12.18 14.75
C ALA A 296 -15.42 -11.73 14.51
N GLU A 297 -15.21 -10.80 13.59
CA GLU A 297 -13.91 -10.19 13.34
C GLU A 297 -14.00 -8.69 13.54
N ARG A 298 -13.01 -8.13 14.24
CA ARG A 298 -12.82 -6.70 14.36
C ARG A 298 -11.43 -6.33 13.88
N SER A 299 -11.39 -5.56 12.81
CA SER A 299 -10.17 -5.11 12.15
C SER A 299 -10.05 -3.59 12.27
N GLU A 300 -9.01 -3.11 12.92
CA GLU A 300 -8.63 -1.70 12.97
C GLU A 300 -7.44 -1.47 12.04
N PHE A 301 -7.61 -0.58 11.07
CA PHE A 301 -6.60 -0.22 10.08
C PHE A 301 -6.23 1.25 10.20
N TRP A 302 -4.94 1.54 10.10
CA TRP A 302 -4.41 2.89 9.95
C TRP A 302 -3.88 3.06 8.55
N ILE A 303 -4.44 4.01 7.82
CA ILE A 303 -4.26 4.14 6.38
C ILE A 303 -3.75 5.54 6.10
N ALA A 304 -2.47 5.65 5.83
CA ALA A 304 -1.91 6.91 5.35
C ALA A 304 -2.32 7.09 3.89
N PRO A 305 -2.90 8.23 3.50
CA PRO A 305 -3.34 8.45 2.11
C PRO A 305 -2.24 8.13 1.09
N ALA A 306 -0.99 8.47 1.41
CA ALA A 306 0.17 8.29 0.54
C ALA A 306 0.83 6.90 0.61
N LYS A 307 0.81 6.20 1.75
CA LYS A 307 1.42 4.86 1.91
C LYS A 307 0.44 3.70 1.78
N GLY A 308 -0.86 3.96 1.87
CA GLY A 308 -1.85 2.93 2.13
C GLY A 308 -1.78 2.46 3.59
N LEU A 309 -1.95 1.17 3.82
CA LEU A 309 -2.04 0.54 5.13
C LEU A 309 -0.70 0.62 5.86
N ILE A 310 -0.60 1.37 6.96
CA ILE A 310 0.63 1.57 7.75
C ILE A 310 0.66 0.80 9.06
N SER A 311 -0.50 0.49 9.65
CA SER A 311 -0.59 -0.42 10.79
C SER A 311 -1.99 -1.00 10.89
N PHE A 312 -2.11 -2.11 11.61
CA PHE A 312 -3.40 -2.75 11.82
C PHE A 312 -3.42 -3.63 13.07
N THR A 313 -4.64 -3.91 13.52
CA THR A 313 -4.98 -4.93 14.52
C THR A 313 -6.21 -5.69 14.02
N ILE A 314 -6.15 -7.02 13.97
CA ILE A 314 -7.25 -7.90 13.57
C ILE A 314 -7.53 -8.85 14.74
N ASP A 315 -8.71 -8.72 15.35
CA ASP A 315 -9.21 -9.64 16.40
C ASP A 315 -10.28 -10.54 15.78
N THR A 316 -9.98 -11.83 15.66
CA THR A 316 -10.90 -12.83 15.10
C THR A 316 -11.34 -13.78 16.20
N GLN A 317 -12.65 -13.96 16.35
CA GLN A 317 -13.27 -14.85 17.32
C GLN A 317 -14.18 -15.83 16.59
N VAL A 318 -13.95 -17.13 16.80
CA VAL A 318 -14.76 -18.21 16.22
C VAL A 318 -15.59 -18.86 17.31
N TYR A 319 -16.89 -18.98 17.09
CA TYR A 319 -17.84 -19.55 18.03
C TYR A 319 -18.45 -20.84 17.47
N SER A 320 -18.68 -21.82 18.35
CA SER A 320 -19.47 -23.01 18.01
C SER A 320 -20.94 -22.65 17.78
N SER A 321 -21.71 -23.61 17.27
CA SER A 321 -23.16 -23.50 17.15
C SER A 321 -23.92 -23.32 18.47
N SER A 322 -23.27 -23.63 19.59
CA SER A 322 -23.77 -23.35 20.94
C SER A 322 -23.33 -21.99 21.50
N GLY A 323 -22.64 -21.17 20.71
CA GLY A 323 -22.12 -19.86 21.11
C GLY A 323 -20.88 -19.92 22.02
N VAL A 324 -20.18 -21.06 22.06
CA VAL A 324 -18.96 -21.22 22.87
C VAL A 324 -17.76 -20.81 22.03
N LEU A 325 -16.95 -19.86 22.54
CA LEU A 325 -15.70 -19.44 21.92
C LEU A 325 -14.75 -20.65 21.74
N GLN A 326 -14.40 -20.94 20.48
CA GLN A 326 -13.49 -22.02 20.08
C GLN A 326 -12.08 -21.53 19.81
N LEU A 327 -11.95 -20.29 19.33
CA LEU A 327 -10.68 -19.71 18.95
C LEU A 327 -10.79 -18.19 19.07
N GLN A 328 -9.78 -17.57 19.64
CA GLN A 328 -9.54 -16.14 19.53
C GLN A 328 -8.11 -15.93 19.03
N GLN A 329 -7.99 -15.08 18.02
CA GLN A 329 -6.71 -14.67 17.46
C GLN A 329 -6.64 -13.14 17.44
N ASN A 330 -5.49 -12.59 17.83
CA ASN A 330 -5.21 -11.17 17.69
C ASN A 330 -3.91 -11.02 16.88
N LEU A 331 -4.02 -10.50 15.67
CA LEU A 331 -2.88 -10.20 14.81
C LEU A 331 -2.66 -8.69 14.76
N THR A 332 -1.48 -8.25 15.14
CA THR A 332 -1.05 -6.86 14.99
C THR A 332 0.05 -6.77 13.93
N GLY A 333 0.13 -5.63 13.27
CA GLY A 333 1.23 -5.34 12.36
C GLY A 333 1.48 -3.84 12.25
N VAL A 334 2.75 -3.47 12.27
CA VAL A 334 3.23 -2.11 12.06
C VAL A 334 4.19 -2.12 10.89
N MET A 335 4.00 -1.22 9.93
CA MET A 335 4.79 -1.22 8.70
C MET A 335 6.28 -1.06 9.03
N SER A 336 7.07 -2.04 8.61
CA SER A 336 8.53 -2.06 8.76
C SER A 336 9.26 -1.75 7.45
N GLY A 337 8.53 -1.78 6.34
CA GLY A 337 9.01 -1.31 5.05
C GLY A 337 8.08 -1.70 3.92
N GLY A 338 8.51 -1.44 2.69
CA GLY A 338 7.74 -1.81 1.53
C GLY A 338 8.39 -1.36 0.24
N ASN A 339 8.01 -2.03 -0.83
CA ASN A 339 8.33 -1.65 -2.19
C ASN A 339 7.02 -1.22 -2.83
N PHE A 340 6.82 0.08 -2.85
CA PHE A 340 5.67 0.79 -3.37
C PHE A 340 6.03 1.53 -4.65
#